data_AF-A0A255HRP6-F1
#
_entry.id   AF-A0A255HRP6-F1
#
_cell.length_a   1.000
_cell.length_b   1.000
_cell.length_c   1.000
_cell.angle_alpha   90.00
_cell.angle_beta   90.00
_cell.angle_gamma   90.00
#
_symmetry.space_group_name_H-M   'P 1'
#
loop_
_entity.id
_entity.type
_entity.pdbx_description
1 polymer ?
#
loop_
_entity_poly.entity_id
_entity_poly.type
_entity_poly.pdbx_seq_one_letter_code
_entity_poly.pdbx_strand_id
1 'polypeptide(L)' 'MQALHWRDEIIRASQAGDMRRIDQLAAQLAQAEEARRLLQALIHCPACVASATARLALPAPPIGSCS' A
#
# COMPACT_ATOMS: atom_id res chain seq x y z
N MET A 1 -18.40 -4.84 8.10
CA MET A 1 -18.56 -6.26 7.72
C MET A 1 -17.39 -6.87 6.92
N GLN A 2 -16.25 -6.18 6.71
CA GLN A 2 -15.12 -6.74 5.91
C GLN A 2 -14.04 -7.48 6.71
N ALA A 3 -13.87 -7.20 8.01
CA ALA A 3 -12.80 -7.82 8.81
C ALA A 3 -12.94 -9.35 8.95
N LEU A 4 -14.18 -9.84 8.97
CA LEU A 4 -14.48 -11.28 9.03
C LEU A 4 -14.06 -12.00 7.74
N HIS A 5 -14.27 -11.36 6.58
CA HIS A 5 -13.97 -11.93 5.27
C HIS A 5 -12.47 -12.21 5.06
N TRP A 6 -11.61 -11.25 5.42
CA TRP A 6 -10.16 -11.41 5.27
C TRP A 6 -9.59 -12.49 6.19
N ARG A 7 -10.10 -12.57 7.42
CA ARG A 7 -9.69 -13.60 8.36
C ARG A 7 -10.01 -15.00 7.82
N ASP A 8 -11.20 -15.17 7.25
CA ASP A 8 -11.61 -16.45 6.67
C ASP A 8 -10.82 -16.79 5.39
N GLU A 9 -10.45 -15.80 4.56
CA GLU A 9 -9.56 -16.03 3.42
C GLU A 9 -8.16 -16.51 3.83
N ILE A 10 -7.58 -15.91 4.88
CA ILE A 10 -6.27 -16.31 5.40
C ILE A 10 -6.33 -17.74 5.93
N ILE A 11 -7.36 -18.07 6.71
CA ILE A 11 -7.55 -19.41 7.26
C ILE A 11 -7.71 -20.44 6.14
N ARG A 12 -8.52 -20.15 5.11
CA ARG A 12 -8.71 -21.04 3.96
C ARG A 12 -7.42 -21.25 3.17
N ALA A 13 -6.69 -20.17 2.86
CA ALA A 13 -5.43 -20.27 2.12
C ALA A 13 -4.36 -21.05 2.89
N SER A 14 -4.31 -20.88 4.22
CA SER A 14 -3.41 -21.64 5.11
C SER A 14 -3.75 -23.13 5.16
N GLN A 15 -5.03 -23.48 5.29
CA GLN A 15 -5.47 -24.88 5.28
C GLN A 15 -5.23 -25.57 3.94
N ALA A 16 -5.35 -24.83 2.83
CA ALA A 16 -5.06 -25.33 1.49
C ALA A 16 -3.56 -25.43 1.17
N GLY A 17 -2.68 -24.90 2.04
CA GLY A 17 -1.24 -24.79 1.76
C GLY A 17 -0.90 -23.87 0.57
N ASP A 18 -1.82 -22.97 0.20
CA ASP A 18 -1.65 -22.08 -0.94
C ASP A 18 -0.78 -20.88 -0.56
N MET A 19 0.54 -21.10 -0.56
CA MET A 19 1.52 -20.08 -0.23
C MET A 19 1.47 -18.87 -1.15
N ARG A 20 1.15 -19.06 -2.44
CA ARG A 20 1.02 -17.95 -3.39
C ARG A 20 -0.11 -17.01 -3.00
N ARG A 21 -1.25 -17.57 -2.57
CA ARG A 21 -2.37 -16.77 -2.10
C ARG A 21 -2.04 -16.06 -0.79
N ILE A 22 -1.32 -16.70 0.11
CA ILE A 22 -0.85 -16.08 1.37
C ILE A 22 0.07 -14.89 1.09
N ASP A 23 1.03 -15.05 0.17
CA ASP A 23 1.95 -13.97 -0.21
C ASP A 23 1.20 -12.77 -0.83
N GLN A 24 0.20 -13.05 -1.67
CA GLN A 24 -0.67 -11.99 -2.24
C GLN A 24 -1.44 -11.24 -1.15
N LEU A 25 -2.00 -11.95 -0.17
CA LEU A 25 -2.71 -11.35 0.95
C LEU A 25 -1.78 -10.50 1.82
N ALA A 26 -0.56 -10.97 2.07
CA ALA A 26 0.46 -10.23 2.80
C ALA A 26 0.87 -8.93 2.07
N ALA A 27 1.05 -8.98 0.75
CA ALA A 27 1.38 -7.81 -0.06
C ALA A 27 0.26 -6.74 0.00
N GLN A 28 -1.01 -7.17 -0.08
CA GLN A 28 -2.16 -6.25 0.04
C GLN A 28 -2.23 -5.61 1.43
N LEU A 29 -1.96 -6.39 2.49
CA LEU A 29 -1.93 -5.87 3.85
C LEU A 29 -0.83 -4.82 4.03
N ALA A 30 0.38 -5.09 3.51
CA ALA A 30 1.49 -4.14 3.56
C ALA A 30 1.15 -2.81 2.85
N GLN A 31 0.49 -2.87 1.69
CA GLN A 31 0.03 -1.67 0.98
C GLN A 31 -1.01 -0.88 1.80
N ALA A 32 -1.95 -1.57 2.43
CA ALA A 32 -2.97 -0.93 3.26
C ALA A 32 -2.37 -0.26 4.51
N GLU A 33 -1.37 -0.90 5.15
CA GLU A 33 -0.65 -0.32 6.29
C GLU A 33 0.15 0.92 5.89
N GLU A 34 0.80 0.89 4.73
CA GLU A 34 1.55 2.04 4.22
C GLU A 34 0.61 3.20 3.87
N ALA A 35 -0.52 2.92 3.22
CA ALA A 35 -1.56 3.92 2.99
C ALA A 35 -2.06 4.53 4.31
N ARG A 36 -2.23 3.72 5.37
CA ARG A 36 -2.60 4.20 6.69
C ARG A 36 -1.54 5.11 7.30
N ARG A 37 -0.25 4.76 7.19
CA ARG A 37 0.87 5.60 7.67
C ARG A 37 0.90 6.94 6.95
N LEU A 38 0.73 6.93 5.63
CA LEU A 38 0.64 8.16 4.84
C LEU A 38 -0.53 9.02 5.34
N LEU A 39 -1.74 8.46 5.42
CA LEU A 39 -2.92 9.18 5.92
C LEU A 39 -2.71 9.76 7.33
N GLN A 40 -2.10 8.99 8.25
CA GLN A 40 -1.78 9.48 9.59
C GLN A 40 -0.79 10.65 9.58
N ALA A 41 0.23 10.59 8.71
CA ALA A 41 1.18 11.69 8.53
C ALA A 41 0.49 12.94 7.95
N LEU A 42 -0.45 12.77 7.00
CA LEU A 42 -1.24 13.87 6.44
C LEU A 42 -2.12 14.54 7.52
N ILE A 43 -2.70 13.76 8.43
CA ILE A 43 -3.52 14.28 9.55
C ILE A 43 -2.65 15.06 10.56
N HIS A 44 -1.41 14.62 10.82
CA HIS A 44 -0.51 15.31 11.76
C HIS A 44 0.17 16.56 11.18
N CYS A 45 0.30 16.70 9.85
CA CYS A 45 0.80 17.92 9.22
C CYS A 45 0.14 18.16 7.85
N PRO A 46 -1.06 18.76 7.80
CA PRO A 46 -1.76 19.07 6.56
C PRO A 46 -1.00 20.06 5.65
N ALA A 47 -0.10 20.87 6.20
CA ALA A 47 0.77 21.77 5.43
C ALA A 47 1.95 21.04 4.75
N CYS A 48 2.37 19.89 5.26
CA CYS A 48 3.47 19.08 4.70
C CYS A 48 3.03 18.26 3.47
N VAL A 49 1.72 18.22 3.20
CA VAL A 49 1.07 17.39 2.18
C VAL A 49 1.49 17.76 0.76
N ALA A 50 1.62 19.06 0.47
CA ALA A 50 2.01 19.55 -0.86
C ALA A 50 3.38 18.97 -1.30
N SER A 51 4.31 18.81 -0.37
CA SER A 51 5.65 18.30 -0.65
C SER A 51 5.68 16.77 -0.83
N ALA A 52 4.83 16.03 -0.11
CA ALA A 52 4.77 14.57 -0.16
C ALA A 52 3.94 14.05 -1.35
N THR A 53 2.80 14.69 -1.65
CA THR A 53 2.00 14.34 -2.84
C THR A 53 2.64 14.77 -4.15
N ALA A 54 3.44 15.84 -4.17
CA ALA A 54 4.24 16.21 -5.35
C ALA A 54 5.23 15.10 -5.77
N ARG A 55 5.76 14.32 -4.82
CA ARG A 55 6.63 13.16 -5.13
C ARG A 55 5.89 11.95 -5.67
N LEU A 56 4.58 11.82 -5.38
CA LEU A 56 3.73 10.75 -5.92
C LEU A 56 3.05 11.15 -7.24
N ALA A 57 2.94 12.46 -7.51
CA ALA A 57 2.26 13.01 -8.69
C ALA A 57 3.18 13.37 -9.86
N LEU A 58 4.51 13.32 -9.72
CA LEU A 58 5.40 13.42 -10.87
C LEU A 58 5.60 12.04 -11.52
N PRO A 59 5.07 11.78 -12.73
CA PRO A 59 5.71 10.81 -13.60
C PRO A 59 7.18 11.22 -13.72
N ALA A 60 8.08 10.26 -13.51
CA ALA A 60 9.51 10.45 -13.69
C ALA A 60 9.77 11.23 -15.00
N PRO A 61 10.57 12.31 -15.00
CA PRO A 61 10.99 12.90 -16.26
C PRO A 61 11.68 11.80 -17.07
N PRO A 62 11.40 11.65 -18.38
CA PRO A 62 12.16 10.73 -19.19
C PRO A 62 13.63 11.14 -19.07
N ILE A 63 14.48 10.16 -18.74
CA ILE A 63 15.93 10.28 -18.86
C ILE A 63 16.19 10.60 -20.34
N GLY A 64 16.39 11.88 -20.63
CA GLY A 64 16.50 12.42 -21.98
C GLY A 64 17.47 13.58 -22.00
N SER A 65 18.75 13.22 -22.09
CA SER A 65 19.86 13.96 -22.70
C SER A 65 20.01 15.45 -22.37
N CYS A 66 20.94 15.76 -21.46
CA CYS A 66 21.70 17.00 -21.58
C CYS A 66 22.76 16.81 -22.69
N SER A 67 22.63 17.55 -23.79
CA SER A 67 23.71 17.87 -24.73
C SER A 67 24.24 19.27 -24.42
#